data_AF-A0A954GI08-F1
#
_entry.id   AF-A0A954GI08-F1
#
_cell.length_a   1.000
_cell.length_b   1.000
_cell.length_c   1.000
_cell.angle_alpha   90.00
_cell.angle_beta   90.00
_cell.angle_gamma   90.00
#
_symmetry.space_group_name_H-M   'P 1'
#
loop_
_entity.id
_entity.type
_entity.pdbx_description
1 polymer ?
#
loop_
_entity_poly.entity_id
_entity_poly.type
_entity_poly.pdbx_seq_one_letter_code
_entity_poly.pdbx_strand_id
1 'polypeptide(L)'
;ASADRAATSPQRETHGHAHVPLIQQRTPFAHIQYDGNAKPLHRNLHFFSFGHKTSGTILARGHAGDFRGDLFSGYADAFPLEISIRSKPMTGVVSSEEGTSTRGRTPAAELLMNGLWGLWLVLLAGGLIVQQTDLAGSSGWSTFGRMGSSVTLVVAGWLWHALFRGTAAGRYTLLIGIGILLGTIGDFFNAGLLHAIIPLPAPELGGIVTFGLGHVAYIIGCLDAKKRARLTSSTAMWSSILIWQAISIVCWYFIVYPTEIESAKMVVWPALPYTMLLAGTTGVATGLAVQDRRFVRLAVGAALFLLSDLILAWGMFQGSFPFRTAAVWIPYGTGQMLIVYAITTARHAILGVSSEQ
;
A
#
# COMPACT_ATOMS: atom_id res chain seq x y z
N ALA A 1 -83.68 49.34 5.78
CA ALA A 1 -83.41 48.04 6.44
C ALA A 1 -83.02 47.02 5.38
N SER A 2 -81.88 46.35 5.58
CA SER A 2 -81.46 45.03 5.01
C SER A 2 -81.73 44.77 3.51
N ALA A 3 -80.75 44.86 2.61
CA ALA A 3 -79.64 43.91 2.36
C ALA A 3 -80.11 42.59 1.70
N ASP A 4 -79.71 42.34 0.45
CA ASP A 4 -78.85 41.19 0.13
C ASP A 4 -78.24 41.29 -1.28
N ARG A 5 -76.92 41.07 -1.35
CA ARG A 5 -76.08 41.03 -2.55
C ARG A 5 -75.86 39.55 -2.94
N ALA A 6 -76.16 39.19 -4.17
CA ALA A 6 -75.71 37.92 -4.77
C ALA A 6 -74.54 38.19 -5.74
N ALA A 7 -73.50 37.38 -5.57
CA ALA A 7 -72.18 37.51 -6.18
C ALA A 7 -72.10 36.87 -7.57
N THR A 8 -71.38 37.53 -8.48
CA THR A 8 -70.95 37.04 -9.79
C THR A 8 -69.59 36.36 -9.69
N SER A 9 -69.47 35.15 -10.23
CA SER A 9 -68.23 34.35 -10.33
C SER A 9 -67.50 34.65 -11.65
N PRO A 10 -66.17 34.81 -11.68
CA PRO A 10 -65.43 34.94 -12.94
C PRO A 10 -64.89 33.59 -13.44
N GLN A 11 -65.13 33.33 -14.73
CA GLN A 11 -64.50 32.27 -15.52
C GLN A 11 -62.97 32.41 -15.50
N ARG A 12 -62.27 31.32 -15.23
CA ARG A 12 -60.82 31.21 -15.32
C ARG A 12 -60.47 30.35 -16.53
N GLU A 13 -59.94 30.99 -17.56
CA GLU A 13 -59.34 30.34 -18.73
C GLU A 13 -58.09 29.55 -18.30
N THR A 14 -58.05 28.26 -18.64
CA THR A 14 -56.87 27.41 -18.48
C THR A 14 -56.14 27.31 -19.82
N HIS A 15 -54.97 27.94 -19.91
CA HIS A 15 -54.03 27.75 -20.99
C HIS A 15 -53.41 26.35 -20.94
N GLY A 16 -53.41 25.67 -22.10
CA GLY A 16 -52.79 24.38 -22.31
C GLY A 16 -51.27 24.47 -22.34
N HIS A 17 -50.62 23.66 -21.49
CA HIS A 17 -49.20 23.38 -21.60
C HIS A 17 -49.00 22.11 -22.43
N ALA A 18 -48.25 22.26 -23.53
CA ALA A 18 -47.80 21.17 -24.36
C ALA A 18 -46.88 20.22 -23.56
N HIS A 19 -47.23 18.94 -23.56
CA HIS A 19 -46.39 17.85 -23.02
C HIS A 19 -45.17 17.66 -23.92
N VAL A 20 -43.99 18.04 -23.41
CA VAL A 20 -42.70 17.59 -23.94
C VAL A 20 -42.36 16.25 -23.28
N PRO A 21 -42.15 15.15 -24.02
CA PRO A 21 -41.78 13.88 -23.43
C PRO A 21 -40.36 13.96 -22.85
N LEU A 22 -40.27 13.83 -21.53
CA LEU A 22 -39.02 13.63 -20.79
C LEU A 22 -38.40 12.30 -21.21
N ILE A 23 -37.29 12.35 -21.95
CA ILE A 23 -36.41 11.21 -22.14
C ILE A 23 -35.75 10.93 -20.79
N GLN A 24 -36.26 9.91 -20.11
CA GLN A 24 -35.78 9.44 -18.82
C GLN A 24 -34.45 8.69 -19.04
N GLN A 25 -33.32 9.41 -19.01
CA GLN A 25 -32.00 8.79 -18.90
C GLN A 25 -31.91 8.11 -17.52
N ARG A 26 -32.01 6.78 -17.50
CA ARG A 26 -31.72 5.95 -16.32
C ARG A 26 -30.20 5.94 -16.08
N THR A 27 -29.72 6.75 -15.14
CA THR A 27 -28.42 6.54 -14.51
C THR A 27 -28.61 5.69 -13.25
N PRO A 28 -27.86 4.57 -13.07
CA PRO A 28 -27.95 3.76 -11.87
C PRO A 28 -26.98 4.31 -10.82
N PHE A 29 -27.39 5.36 -10.11
CA PHE A 29 -26.73 5.74 -8.86
C PHE A 29 -27.78 5.95 -7.78
N ALA A 30 -27.72 5.13 -6.74
CA ALA A 30 -28.55 5.27 -5.56
C ALA A 30 -28.15 6.55 -4.82
N HIS A 31 -28.99 7.58 -4.91
CA HIS A 31 -28.93 8.74 -4.03
C HIS A 31 -29.33 8.29 -2.63
N ILE A 32 -28.36 8.10 -1.74
CA ILE A 32 -28.63 8.03 -0.29
C ILE A 32 -28.77 9.48 0.19
N GLN A 33 -30.00 9.91 0.39
CA GLN A 33 -30.32 11.20 0.96
C GLN A 33 -30.16 11.11 2.49
N TYR A 34 -29.11 11.72 3.03
CA TYR A 34 -28.93 11.82 4.49
C TYR A 34 -29.86 12.90 5.05
N ASP A 35 -30.78 12.51 5.93
CA ASP A 35 -31.62 13.44 6.69
C ASP A 35 -30.80 14.02 7.85
N GLY A 36 -30.60 15.34 7.84
CA GLY A 36 -29.67 16.08 8.70
C GLY A 36 -30.16 16.34 10.12
N ASN A 37 -30.95 15.44 10.72
CA ASN A 37 -31.68 15.72 11.96
C ASN A 37 -31.36 14.78 13.14
N ALA A 38 -30.12 14.30 13.24
CA ALA A 38 -29.68 13.54 14.42
C ALA A 38 -29.16 14.48 15.52
N LYS A 39 -29.93 14.62 16.60
CA LYS A 39 -29.51 15.28 17.85
C LYS A 39 -28.35 14.51 18.53
N PRO A 40 -27.41 15.19 19.21
CA PRO A 40 -26.34 14.52 19.94
C PRO A 40 -26.90 13.84 21.20
N LEU A 41 -26.77 12.51 21.27
CA LEU A 41 -27.03 11.74 22.48
C LEU A 41 -25.77 11.82 23.38
N HIS A 42 -25.86 12.60 24.46
CA HIS A 42 -24.95 12.49 25.59
C HIS A 42 -25.07 11.09 26.21
N ARG A 43 -23.99 10.31 26.23
CA ARG A 43 -23.92 9.05 26.99
C ARG A 43 -23.09 9.24 28.25
N ASN A 44 -23.77 9.08 29.39
CA ASN A 44 -23.17 8.80 30.70
C ASN A 44 -22.56 7.38 30.68
N LEU A 45 -21.29 7.27 31.05
CA LEU A 45 -20.64 5.98 31.33
C LEU A 45 -21.14 5.45 32.69
N HIS A 46 -21.88 4.34 32.67
CA HIS A 46 -22.05 3.49 33.84
C HIS A 46 -21.00 2.37 33.80
N PHE A 47 -20.11 2.36 34.79
CA PHE A 47 -19.23 1.23 35.09
C PHE A 47 -20.08 0.06 35.60
N PHE A 48 -20.04 -1.08 34.89
CA PHE A 48 -20.51 -2.36 35.43
C PHE A 48 -19.33 -3.10 36.08
N SER A 49 -19.41 -3.25 37.40
CA SER A 49 -18.60 -4.16 38.21
C SER A 49 -19.15 -5.58 38.02
N PHE A 50 -18.30 -6.53 37.62
CA PHE A 50 -18.64 -7.95 37.61
C PHE A 50 -18.03 -8.65 38.83
N GLY A 51 -18.91 -9.15 39.69
CA GLY A 51 -18.60 -9.96 40.86
C GLY A 51 -18.46 -11.45 40.54
N HIS A 52 -17.63 -12.11 41.35
CA HIS A 52 -17.31 -13.53 41.40
C HIS A 52 -18.50 -14.51 41.49
N LYS A 53 -18.36 -15.69 40.85
CA LYS A 53 -18.18 -17.03 41.47
C LYS A 53 -18.52 -18.15 40.48
N THR A 54 -17.57 -19.06 40.24
CA THR A 54 -17.84 -20.51 40.17
C THR A 54 -16.58 -21.29 40.49
N SER A 55 -16.71 -22.18 41.47
CA SER A 55 -15.70 -23.13 41.94
C SER A 55 -15.42 -24.23 40.92
N GLY A 56 -14.18 -24.70 40.89
CA GLY A 56 -13.79 -25.90 40.16
C GLY A 56 -12.41 -26.38 40.63
N THR A 57 -12.40 -27.21 41.67
CA THR A 57 -11.21 -27.93 42.12
C THR A 57 -11.02 -29.16 41.25
N ILE A 58 -9.94 -29.21 40.45
CA ILE A 58 -9.44 -30.45 39.87
C ILE A 58 -7.96 -30.59 40.27
N LEU A 59 -7.71 -31.62 41.08
CA LEU A 59 -6.40 -32.16 41.39
C LEU A 59 -5.84 -32.87 40.14
N ALA A 60 -4.66 -32.46 39.68
CA ALA A 60 -3.82 -33.28 38.83
C ALA A 60 -2.35 -33.09 39.21
N ARG A 61 -1.77 -34.16 39.75
CA ARG A 61 -0.37 -34.37 40.11
C ARG A 61 0.31 -34.97 38.88
N GLY A 62 1.46 -34.46 38.45
CA GLY A 62 2.19 -35.10 37.34
C GLY A 62 3.47 -34.39 36.91
N HIS A 63 4.59 -34.90 37.41
CA HIS A 63 5.94 -34.97 36.82
C HIS A 63 6.54 -33.77 36.05
N ALA A 64 7.61 -33.24 36.65
CA ALA A 64 8.70 -32.57 35.95
C ALA A 64 9.39 -33.57 34.99
N GLY A 65 9.42 -33.23 33.71
CA GLY A 65 10.13 -33.92 32.65
C GLY A 65 10.89 -32.91 31.81
N ASP A 66 12.19 -33.12 31.75
CA ASP A 66 13.23 -32.35 31.08
C ASP A 66 12.97 -32.27 29.55
N PHE A 67 12.89 -31.08 28.98
CA PHE A 67 12.62 -30.85 27.55
C PHE A 67 13.90 -30.35 26.87
N ARG A 68 14.81 -31.28 26.58
CA ARG A 68 15.86 -31.16 25.56
C ARG A 68 15.51 -32.15 24.45
N GLY A 69 15.24 -31.63 23.25
CA GLY A 69 14.85 -32.43 22.11
C GLY A 69 15.28 -31.76 20.81
N ASP A 70 16.45 -32.18 20.35
CA ASP A 70 16.99 -31.96 19.02
C ASP A 70 15.97 -32.31 17.93
N LEU A 71 15.69 -31.34 17.07
CA LEU A 71 14.94 -31.53 15.83
C LEU A 71 15.71 -30.77 14.76
N PHE A 72 16.74 -31.41 14.20
CA PHE A 72 17.30 -31.23 12.84
C PHE A 72 18.62 -32.03 12.74
N SER A 73 18.52 -33.34 12.77
CA SER A 73 19.60 -34.24 12.32
C SER A 73 18.96 -35.49 11.75
N GLY A 74 19.07 -35.68 10.44
CA GLY A 74 18.54 -36.86 9.77
C GLY A 74 17.97 -36.56 8.39
N TYR A 75 18.82 -36.11 7.46
CA TYR A 75 18.68 -36.34 6.01
C TYR A 75 20.05 -36.08 5.36
N ALA A 76 21.01 -36.92 5.72
CA ALA A 76 22.18 -37.21 4.92
C ALA A 76 22.25 -38.74 4.87
N ASP A 77 22.18 -39.30 3.65
CA ASP A 77 22.64 -40.64 3.25
C ASP A 77 21.71 -41.26 2.20
N ALA A 78 21.85 -40.80 0.95
CA ALA A 78 21.66 -41.62 -0.24
C ALA A 78 22.32 -40.93 -1.43
N PHE A 79 23.09 -41.70 -2.22
CA PHE A 79 23.82 -41.36 -3.45
C PHE A 79 25.28 -40.86 -3.31
N PRO A 80 26.28 -41.77 -3.37
CA PRO A 80 27.64 -41.39 -3.74
C PRO A 80 27.70 -41.25 -5.27
N LEU A 81 27.73 -40.03 -5.79
CA LEU A 81 28.07 -39.74 -7.19
C LEU A 81 29.50 -39.21 -7.23
N GLU A 82 30.45 -40.12 -7.43
CA GLU A 82 31.86 -39.81 -7.60
C GLU A 82 32.09 -39.23 -9.00
N ILE A 83 31.98 -37.89 -9.12
CA ILE A 83 32.35 -37.18 -10.35
C ILE A 83 33.85 -36.90 -10.32
N SER A 84 34.63 -37.76 -10.97
CA SER A 84 36.04 -37.50 -11.26
C SER A 84 36.14 -36.38 -12.32
N ILE A 85 36.34 -35.14 -11.86
CA ILE A 85 36.63 -34.01 -12.74
C ILE A 85 38.13 -34.01 -13.04
N ARG A 86 38.48 -34.50 -14.23
CA ARG A 86 39.83 -34.45 -14.77
C ARG A 86 40.18 -33.00 -15.14
N SER A 87 40.95 -32.32 -14.30
CA SER A 87 41.46 -30.98 -14.59
C SER A 87 42.54 -31.04 -15.68
N LYS A 88 42.25 -30.44 -16.84
CA LYS A 88 43.28 -30.11 -17.84
C LYS A 88 43.99 -28.83 -17.38
N PRO A 89 45.32 -28.80 -17.27
CA PRO A 89 46.04 -27.55 -17.04
C PRO A 89 45.94 -26.69 -18.30
N MET A 90 45.11 -25.65 -18.26
CA MET A 90 45.15 -24.57 -19.24
C MET A 90 46.21 -23.55 -18.81
N THR A 91 47.44 -23.75 -19.27
CA THR A 91 48.45 -22.69 -19.34
C THR A 91 48.13 -21.79 -20.53
N GLY A 92 47.08 -20.99 -20.39
CA GLY A 92 46.74 -19.90 -21.31
C GLY A 92 46.95 -18.59 -20.57
N VAL A 93 47.98 -17.85 -20.95
CA VAL A 93 48.23 -16.47 -20.52
C VAL A 93 47.04 -15.62 -21.01
N VAL A 94 46.02 -15.48 -20.16
CA VAL A 94 44.92 -14.54 -20.38
C VAL A 94 45.46 -13.17 -20.05
N SER A 95 45.68 -12.37 -21.09
CA SER A 95 45.99 -10.97 -20.99
C SER A 95 44.90 -10.28 -20.18
N SER A 96 45.29 -9.69 -19.06
CA SER A 96 44.45 -8.89 -18.19
C SER A 96 43.99 -7.65 -18.96
N GLU A 97 42.92 -7.75 -19.74
CA GLU A 97 42.13 -6.58 -20.10
C GLU A 97 41.37 -6.14 -18.85
N GLU A 98 42.12 -5.45 -18.00
CA GLU A 98 41.71 -4.71 -16.82
C GLU A 98 40.95 -3.45 -17.26
N GLY A 99 39.92 -3.66 -18.08
CA GLY A 99 38.96 -2.66 -18.54
C GLY A 99 37.64 -2.96 -17.87
N THR A 100 37.58 -2.90 -16.54
CA THR A 100 36.32 -2.78 -15.80
C THR A 100 35.73 -1.41 -16.11
N SER A 101 35.25 -1.27 -17.35
CA SER A 101 34.29 -0.27 -17.78
C SER A 101 33.16 -0.36 -16.79
N THR A 102 33.21 0.49 -15.77
CA THR A 102 32.04 1.00 -15.08
C THR A 102 31.14 1.44 -16.22
N ARG A 103 30.19 0.58 -16.60
CA ARG A 103 29.25 0.83 -17.69
C ARG A 103 28.34 1.93 -17.15
N GLY A 104 28.85 3.15 -17.22
CA GLY A 104 28.21 4.35 -16.74
C GLY A 104 26.85 4.38 -17.37
N ARG A 105 25.84 4.78 -16.60
CA ARG A 105 24.53 5.00 -17.20
C ARG A 105 24.71 5.92 -18.39
N THR A 106 24.09 5.58 -19.50
CA THR A 106 24.08 6.51 -20.64
C THR A 106 23.36 7.78 -20.18
N PRO A 107 23.84 8.98 -20.56
CA PRO A 107 23.17 10.25 -20.23
C PRO A 107 21.68 10.24 -20.60
N ALA A 108 21.32 9.51 -21.66
CA ALA A 108 19.94 9.30 -22.08
C ALA A 108 19.08 8.57 -21.03
N ALA A 109 19.60 7.54 -20.37
CA ALA A 109 18.86 6.82 -19.33
C ALA A 109 18.63 7.71 -18.10
N GLU A 110 19.60 8.55 -17.73
CA GLU A 110 19.43 9.49 -16.61
C GLU A 110 18.42 10.58 -16.94
N LEU A 111 18.49 11.16 -18.14
CA LEU A 111 17.51 12.13 -18.62
C LEU A 111 16.10 11.56 -18.63
N LEU A 112 15.93 10.32 -19.11
CA LEU A 112 14.63 9.63 -19.13
C LEU A 112 14.08 9.44 -17.72
N MET A 113 14.89 8.95 -16.78
CA MET A 113 14.46 8.74 -15.40
C MET A 113 14.10 10.07 -14.70
N ASN A 114 14.90 11.11 -14.91
CA ASN A 114 14.58 12.44 -14.39
C ASN A 114 13.29 13.00 -15.02
N GLY A 115 13.07 12.75 -16.31
CA GLY A 115 11.84 13.09 -17.02
C GLY A 115 10.61 12.39 -16.42
N LEU A 116 10.70 11.09 -16.09
CA LEU A 116 9.62 10.35 -15.45
C LEU A 116 9.35 10.84 -14.02
N TRP A 117 10.40 11.21 -13.28
CA TRP A 117 10.24 11.84 -11.96
C TRP A 117 9.49 13.19 -12.07
N GLY A 118 9.89 14.03 -13.03
CA GLY A 118 9.23 15.31 -13.29
C GLY A 118 7.78 15.15 -13.73
N LEU A 119 7.51 14.20 -14.64
CA LEU A 119 6.15 13.87 -15.08
C LEU A 119 5.29 13.40 -13.92
N TRP A 120 5.80 12.50 -13.07
CA TRP A 120 5.10 12.06 -11.86
C TRP A 120 4.72 13.24 -10.97
N LEU A 121 5.66 14.17 -10.72
CA LEU A 121 5.42 15.35 -9.91
C LEU A 121 4.35 16.26 -10.52
N VAL A 122 4.40 16.48 -11.83
CA VAL A 122 3.40 17.28 -12.55
C VAL A 122 2.02 16.62 -12.49
N LEU A 123 1.92 15.30 -12.62
CA LEU A 123 0.64 14.58 -12.51
C LEU A 123 0.08 14.63 -11.10
N LEU A 124 0.93 14.49 -10.08
CA LEU A 124 0.56 14.58 -8.68
C LEU A 124 0.09 16.01 -8.33
N ALA A 125 0.93 17.02 -8.57
CA ALA A 125 0.63 18.41 -8.25
C ALA A 125 -0.48 18.99 -9.14
N GLY A 126 -0.49 18.66 -10.43
CA GLY A 126 -1.54 19.08 -11.36
C GLY A 126 -2.91 18.52 -10.97
N GLY A 127 -2.96 17.28 -10.47
CA GLY A 127 -4.19 16.70 -9.95
C GLY A 127 -4.77 17.44 -8.72
N LEU A 128 -3.90 18.04 -7.89
CA LEU A 128 -4.28 18.93 -6.79
C LEU A 128 -4.77 20.29 -7.27
N ILE A 129 -4.09 20.89 -8.26
CA ILE A 129 -4.44 22.23 -8.76
C ILE A 129 -5.79 22.22 -9.49
N VAL A 130 -6.00 21.25 -10.39
CA VAL A 130 -7.26 21.12 -11.15
C VAL A 130 -8.45 20.96 -10.20
N GLN A 131 -8.28 20.27 -9.06
CA GLN A 131 -9.31 20.16 -8.04
C GLN A 131 -9.76 21.51 -7.48
N GLN A 132 -8.83 22.45 -7.23
CA GLN A 132 -9.16 23.74 -6.63
C GLN A 132 -10.02 24.62 -7.54
N THR A 133 -10.00 24.36 -8.85
CA THR A 133 -10.74 25.13 -9.85
C THR A 133 -12.17 24.65 -10.05
N ASP A 134 -12.48 23.41 -9.66
CA ASP A 134 -13.83 22.87 -9.74
C ASP A 134 -14.64 23.26 -8.50
N LEU A 135 -15.12 24.51 -8.49
CA LEU A 135 -15.93 25.09 -7.40
C LEU A 135 -17.29 24.40 -7.22
N ALA A 136 -17.65 23.42 -8.06
CA ALA A 136 -18.96 22.77 -8.10
C ALA A 136 -19.13 21.61 -7.10
N GLY A 137 -18.27 21.50 -6.08
CA GLY A 137 -18.51 20.61 -4.94
C GLY A 137 -18.13 19.14 -5.14
N SER A 138 -17.44 18.78 -6.23
CA SER A 138 -16.83 17.46 -6.35
C SER A 138 -15.58 17.38 -5.46
N SER A 139 -15.67 16.71 -4.33
CA SER A 139 -14.62 16.56 -3.31
C SER A 139 -13.40 15.73 -3.73
N GLY A 140 -13.15 15.54 -5.03
CA GLY A 140 -12.17 14.58 -5.54
C GLY A 140 -10.94 15.22 -6.17
N TRP A 141 -9.77 14.72 -5.78
CA TRP A 141 -8.54 14.81 -6.59
C TRP A 141 -8.80 14.15 -7.96
N SER A 142 -8.34 14.75 -9.06
CA SER A 142 -8.58 14.20 -10.40
C SER A 142 -8.12 12.73 -10.50
N THR A 143 -9.04 11.83 -10.92
CA THR A 143 -8.72 10.41 -11.11
C THR A 143 -7.60 10.23 -12.12
N PHE A 144 -7.56 11.08 -13.17
CA PHE A 144 -6.50 11.08 -14.16
C PHE A 144 -5.12 11.36 -13.54
N GLY A 145 -4.98 12.40 -12.71
CA GLY A 145 -3.70 12.74 -12.08
C GLY A 145 -3.19 11.62 -11.17
N ARG A 146 -4.08 11.03 -10.37
CA ARG A 146 -3.77 9.91 -9.48
C ARG A 146 -3.29 8.68 -10.26
N MET A 147 -4.13 8.17 -11.16
CA MET A 147 -3.81 6.95 -11.92
C MET A 147 -2.62 7.17 -12.85
N GLY A 148 -2.52 8.33 -13.48
CA GLY A 148 -1.38 8.69 -14.32
C GLY A 148 -0.08 8.71 -13.53
N SER A 149 -0.09 9.23 -12.30
CA SER A 149 1.09 9.24 -11.43
C SER A 149 1.54 7.80 -11.07
N SER A 150 0.62 6.89 -10.74
CA SER A 150 0.96 5.48 -10.46
C SER A 150 1.52 4.77 -11.69
N VAL A 151 0.88 4.92 -12.86
CA VAL A 151 1.36 4.34 -14.12
C VAL A 151 2.76 4.85 -14.47
N THR A 152 3.03 6.13 -14.23
CA THR A 152 4.37 6.70 -14.43
C THR A 152 5.43 6.01 -13.55
N LEU A 153 5.10 5.69 -12.29
CA LEU A 153 5.99 4.95 -11.40
C LEU A 153 6.17 3.48 -11.80
N VAL A 154 5.14 2.84 -12.38
CA VAL A 154 5.28 1.49 -12.96
C VAL A 154 6.27 1.50 -14.11
N VAL A 155 6.13 2.43 -15.04
CA VAL A 155 7.08 2.59 -16.17
C VAL A 155 8.50 2.81 -15.63
N ALA A 156 8.68 3.67 -14.64
CA ALA A 156 9.97 3.90 -14.00
C ALA A 156 10.54 2.62 -13.36
N GLY A 157 9.73 1.85 -12.63
CA GLY A 157 10.14 0.58 -12.01
C GLY A 157 10.60 -0.46 -13.02
N TRP A 158 9.86 -0.62 -14.12
CA TRP A 158 10.23 -1.56 -15.19
C TRP A 158 11.47 -1.11 -15.98
N LEU A 159 11.63 0.20 -16.22
CA LEU A 159 12.85 0.72 -16.84
C LEU A 159 14.07 0.49 -15.95
N TRP A 160 13.95 0.68 -14.63
CA TRP A 160 15.02 0.32 -13.70
C TRP A 160 15.38 -1.17 -13.78
N HIS A 161 14.38 -2.05 -13.83
CA HIS A 161 14.63 -3.47 -14.03
C HIS A 161 15.33 -3.75 -15.37
N ALA A 162 14.88 -3.17 -16.48
CA ALA A 162 15.50 -3.34 -17.79
C ALA A 162 16.98 -2.91 -17.80
N LEU A 163 17.32 -1.83 -17.10
CA LEU A 163 18.68 -1.33 -16.97
C LEU A 163 19.58 -2.22 -16.10
N PHE A 164 19.03 -2.92 -15.11
CA PHE A 164 19.81 -3.68 -14.11
C PHE A 164 19.61 -5.20 -14.16
N ARG A 165 18.80 -5.74 -15.06
CA ARG A 165 18.48 -7.18 -15.14
C ARG A 165 19.69 -8.10 -15.29
N GLY A 166 20.80 -7.61 -15.85
CA GLY A 166 22.06 -8.35 -16.00
C GLY A 166 23.05 -8.19 -14.84
N THR A 167 22.66 -7.54 -13.74
CA THR A 167 23.54 -7.25 -12.60
C THR A 167 23.08 -8.01 -11.34
N ALA A 168 23.88 -7.97 -10.27
CA ALA A 168 23.47 -8.51 -8.97
C ALA A 168 22.16 -7.87 -8.43
N ALA A 169 21.82 -6.64 -8.85
CA ALA A 169 20.57 -5.97 -8.45
C ALA A 169 19.35 -6.36 -9.30
N GLY A 170 19.50 -7.23 -10.31
CA GLY A 170 18.43 -7.57 -11.25
C GLY A 170 17.17 -8.16 -10.60
N ARG A 171 17.33 -9.08 -9.64
CA ARG A 171 16.20 -9.68 -8.91
C ARG A 171 15.51 -8.68 -7.99
N TYR A 172 16.28 -7.90 -7.22
CA TYR A 172 15.74 -6.83 -6.39
C TYR A 172 14.87 -5.85 -7.22
N THR A 173 15.40 -5.36 -8.34
CA THR A 173 14.67 -4.40 -9.20
C THR A 173 13.44 -4.99 -9.85
N LEU A 174 13.45 -6.28 -10.24
CA LEU A 174 12.26 -6.98 -10.71
C LEU A 174 11.17 -6.99 -9.64
N LEU A 175 11.52 -7.33 -8.40
CA LEU A 175 10.56 -7.43 -7.30
C LEU A 175 9.98 -6.07 -6.90
N ILE A 176 10.77 -4.99 -6.95
CA ILE A 176 10.24 -3.63 -6.82
C ILE A 176 9.29 -3.29 -7.97
N GLY A 177 9.65 -3.63 -9.22
CA GLY A 177 8.80 -3.44 -10.41
C GLY A 177 7.45 -4.18 -10.32
N ILE A 178 7.46 -5.42 -9.83
CA ILE A 178 6.25 -6.21 -9.57
C ILE A 178 5.42 -5.55 -8.47
N GLY A 179 6.05 -5.13 -7.37
CA GLY A 179 5.36 -4.49 -6.26
C GLY A 179 4.63 -3.21 -6.66
N ILE A 180 5.26 -2.35 -7.47
CA ILE A 180 4.64 -1.10 -7.94
C ILE A 180 3.52 -1.36 -8.95
N LEU A 181 3.67 -2.38 -9.80
CA LEU A 181 2.61 -2.81 -10.72
C LEU A 181 1.37 -3.26 -9.96
N LEU A 182 1.54 -4.15 -8.97
CA LEU A 182 0.44 -4.63 -8.13
C LEU A 182 -0.21 -3.51 -7.33
N GLY A 183 0.58 -2.57 -6.80
CA GLY A 183 0.04 -1.38 -6.15
C GLY A 183 -0.79 -0.51 -7.11
N THR A 184 -0.35 -0.34 -8.35
CA THR A 184 -1.13 0.38 -9.37
C THR A 184 -2.41 -0.35 -9.72
N ILE A 185 -2.43 -1.68 -9.77
CA ILE A 185 -3.68 -2.43 -9.94
C ILE A 185 -4.62 -2.17 -8.74
N GLY A 186 -4.08 -2.13 -7.52
CA GLY A 186 -4.84 -1.77 -6.32
C GLY A 186 -5.43 -0.36 -6.36
N ASP A 187 -4.70 0.61 -6.90
CA ASP A 187 -5.21 1.96 -7.15
C ASP A 187 -6.42 1.95 -8.09
N PHE A 188 -6.38 1.14 -9.15
CA PHE A 188 -7.47 1.05 -10.11
C PHE A 188 -8.71 0.35 -9.52
N PHE A 189 -8.52 -0.63 -8.63
CA PHE A 189 -9.62 -1.20 -7.84
C PHE A 189 -10.25 -0.13 -6.94
N ASN A 190 -9.45 0.59 -6.15
CA ASN A 190 -9.93 1.63 -5.24
C ASN A 190 -10.58 2.81 -5.97
N ALA A 191 -10.18 3.09 -7.22
CA ALA A 191 -10.81 4.09 -8.07
C ALA A 191 -12.12 3.61 -8.73
N GLY A 192 -12.52 2.34 -8.53
CA GLY A 192 -13.69 1.73 -9.15
C GLY A 192 -13.54 1.46 -10.65
N LEU A 193 -12.36 1.68 -11.23
CA LEU A 193 -12.13 1.56 -12.68
C LEU A 193 -12.16 0.11 -13.16
N LEU A 194 -11.86 -0.85 -12.27
CA LEU A 194 -11.91 -2.28 -12.58
C LEU A 194 -13.26 -2.93 -12.25
N HIS A 195 -14.19 -2.19 -11.64
CA HIS A 195 -15.46 -2.76 -11.18
C HIS A 195 -16.32 -3.28 -12.35
N ALA A 196 -16.22 -2.67 -13.53
CA ALA A 196 -16.91 -3.12 -14.73
C ALA A 196 -16.42 -4.49 -15.24
N ILE A 197 -15.19 -4.88 -14.89
CA ILE A 197 -14.56 -6.14 -15.33
C ILE A 197 -14.63 -7.18 -14.22
N ILE A 198 -14.39 -6.77 -12.97
CA ILE A 198 -14.36 -7.63 -11.78
C ILE A 198 -15.30 -7.02 -10.73
N PRO A 199 -16.59 -7.41 -10.73
CA PRO A 199 -17.56 -6.89 -9.78
C PRO A 199 -17.28 -7.47 -8.39
N LEU A 200 -16.68 -6.66 -7.52
CA LEU A 200 -16.48 -6.99 -6.11
C LEU A 200 -17.53 -6.29 -5.26
N PRO A 201 -18.04 -6.93 -4.18
CA PRO A 201 -18.98 -6.28 -3.25
C PRO A 201 -18.43 -4.99 -2.64
N ALA A 202 -17.11 -4.93 -2.46
CA ALA A 202 -16.37 -3.77 -2.00
C ALA A 202 -15.08 -3.68 -2.83
N PRO A 203 -14.92 -2.66 -3.70
CA PRO A 203 -13.70 -2.46 -4.49
C PRO A 203 -12.42 -2.41 -3.66
N GLU A 204 -12.53 -1.96 -2.40
CA GLU A 204 -11.45 -1.89 -1.42
C GLU A 204 -10.83 -3.26 -1.11
N LEU A 205 -11.61 -4.35 -1.21
CA LEU A 205 -11.08 -5.71 -1.03
C LEU A 205 -10.09 -6.07 -2.15
N GLY A 206 -10.40 -5.67 -3.39
CA GLY A 206 -9.50 -5.83 -4.53
C GLY A 206 -8.20 -5.04 -4.33
N GLY A 207 -8.33 -3.82 -3.81
CA GLY A 207 -7.21 -3.00 -3.36
C GLY A 207 -6.34 -3.71 -2.32
N ILE A 208 -6.93 -4.10 -1.17
CA ILE A 208 -6.23 -4.76 -0.06
C ILE A 208 -5.43 -5.98 -0.53
N VAL A 209 -6.04 -6.85 -1.37
CA VAL A 209 -5.36 -8.05 -1.87
C VAL A 209 -4.17 -7.70 -2.76
N THR A 210 -4.37 -6.81 -3.74
CA THR A 210 -3.31 -6.47 -4.70
C THR A 210 -2.18 -5.66 -4.05
N PHE A 211 -2.49 -4.71 -3.17
CA PHE A 211 -1.50 -4.04 -2.33
C PHE A 211 -0.73 -5.03 -1.46
N GLY A 212 -1.43 -5.93 -0.76
CA GLY A 212 -0.81 -6.95 0.07
C GLY A 212 0.20 -7.81 -0.71
N LEU A 213 -0.16 -8.28 -1.90
CA LEU A 213 0.76 -9.02 -2.77
C LEU A 213 1.96 -8.16 -3.22
N GLY A 214 1.74 -6.87 -3.49
CA GLY A 214 2.83 -5.93 -3.78
C GLY A 214 3.81 -5.79 -2.61
N HIS A 215 3.31 -5.71 -1.38
CA HIS A 215 4.13 -5.67 -0.17
C HIS A 215 4.94 -6.95 0.05
N VAL A 216 4.36 -8.13 -0.24
CA VAL A 216 5.12 -9.39 -0.23
C VAL A 216 6.28 -9.33 -1.22
N ALA A 217 6.06 -8.83 -2.45
CA ALA A 217 7.14 -8.64 -3.42
C ALA A 217 8.22 -7.69 -2.91
N TYR A 218 7.85 -6.56 -2.28
CA TYR A 218 8.80 -5.64 -1.66
C TYR A 218 9.61 -6.28 -0.53
N ILE A 219 8.99 -7.06 0.36
CA ILE A 219 9.69 -7.77 1.44
C ILE A 219 10.72 -8.74 0.85
N ILE A 220 10.32 -9.57 -0.11
CA ILE A 220 11.22 -10.53 -0.77
C ILE A 220 12.38 -9.77 -1.44
N GLY A 221 12.09 -8.64 -2.10
CA GLY A 221 13.10 -7.78 -2.70
C GLY A 221 14.10 -7.25 -1.66
N CYS A 222 13.60 -6.72 -0.54
CA CYS A 222 14.44 -6.23 0.55
C CYS A 222 15.31 -7.32 1.17
N LEU A 223 14.79 -8.54 1.33
CA LEU A 223 15.56 -9.68 1.83
C LEU A 223 16.63 -10.15 0.82
N ASP A 224 16.35 -10.13 -0.48
CA ASP A 224 17.35 -10.36 -1.53
C ASP A 224 18.44 -9.29 -1.49
N ALA A 225 18.07 -8.00 -1.35
CA ALA A 225 19.01 -6.90 -1.20
C ALA A 225 19.88 -7.06 0.05
N LYS A 226 19.30 -7.42 1.21
CA LYS A 226 20.03 -7.73 2.46
C LYS A 226 21.14 -8.75 2.21
N LYS A 227 20.76 -9.88 1.59
CA LYS A 227 21.67 -11.00 1.32
C LYS A 227 22.82 -10.59 0.41
N ARG A 228 22.52 -9.86 -0.67
CA ARG A 228 23.53 -9.46 -1.66
C ARG A 228 24.46 -8.35 -1.16
N ALA A 229 23.92 -7.42 -0.37
CA ALA A 229 24.71 -6.38 0.31
C ALA A 229 25.44 -6.90 1.56
N ARG A 230 25.34 -8.20 1.88
CA ARG A 230 25.98 -8.85 3.04
C ARG A 230 25.67 -8.17 4.38
N LEU A 231 24.45 -7.68 4.54
CA LEU A 231 23.99 -7.05 5.80
C LEU A 231 23.62 -8.15 6.81
N THR A 232 24.40 -8.26 7.90
CA THR A 232 24.35 -9.41 8.83
C THR A 232 23.65 -9.14 10.16
N SER A 233 23.31 -7.89 10.49
CA SER A 233 22.72 -7.58 11.80
C SER A 233 21.26 -8.05 11.89
N SER A 234 21.08 -9.24 12.46
CA SER A 234 19.76 -9.80 12.79
C SER A 234 19.04 -8.94 13.83
N THR A 235 19.77 -8.39 14.80
CA THR A 235 19.21 -7.52 15.84
C THR A 235 18.57 -6.28 15.23
N ALA A 236 19.25 -5.58 14.30
CA ALA A 236 18.70 -4.39 13.63
C ALA A 236 17.44 -4.72 12.81
N MET A 237 17.42 -5.89 12.16
CA MET A 237 16.27 -6.33 11.37
C MET A 237 15.06 -6.63 12.27
N TRP A 238 15.24 -7.49 13.27
CA TRP A 238 14.15 -7.91 14.15
C TRP A 238 13.66 -6.80 15.06
N SER A 239 14.53 -5.94 15.59
CA SER A 239 14.10 -4.80 16.40
C SER A 239 13.24 -3.83 15.58
N SER A 240 13.65 -3.53 14.35
CA SER A 240 12.88 -2.65 13.45
C SER A 240 11.51 -3.25 13.13
N ILE A 241 11.45 -4.55 12.79
CA ILE A 241 10.17 -5.24 12.53
C ILE A 241 9.28 -5.20 13.78
N LEU A 242 9.79 -5.57 14.96
CA LEU A 242 9.00 -5.60 16.19
C LEU A 242 8.45 -4.20 16.57
N ILE A 243 9.26 -3.15 16.43
CA ILE A 243 8.83 -1.77 16.70
C ILE A 243 7.66 -1.39 15.79
N TRP A 244 7.78 -1.62 14.48
CA TRP A 244 6.71 -1.28 13.54
C TRP A 244 5.46 -2.15 13.73
N GLN A 245 5.63 -3.44 14.07
CA GLN A 245 4.48 -4.29 14.40
C GLN A 245 3.73 -3.78 15.64
N ALA A 246 4.44 -3.38 16.70
CA ALA A 246 3.82 -2.79 17.88
C ALA A 246 3.05 -1.50 17.52
N ILE A 247 3.64 -0.61 16.72
CA ILE A 247 2.97 0.59 16.21
C ILE A 247 1.69 0.21 15.46
N SER A 248 1.75 -0.79 14.58
CA SER A 248 0.60 -1.22 13.76
C SER A 248 -0.56 -1.75 14.61
N ILE A 249 -0.29 -2.52 15.65
CA ILE A 249 -1.29 -3.08 16.56
C ILE A 249 -1.95 -1.95 17.35
N VAL A 250 -1.16 -1.01 17.86
CA VAL A 250 -1.67 0.17 18.58
C VAL A 250 -2.56 1.00 17.65
N CYS A 251 -2.08 1.33 16.46
CA CYS A 251 -2.85 2.08 15.46
C CYS A 251 -4.16 1.37 15.07
N TRP A 252 -4.12 0.07 14.78
CA TRP A 252 -5.32 -0.70 14.45
C TRP A 252 -6.33 -0.71 15.61
N TYR A 253 -5.86 -0.91 16.84
CA TYR A 253 -6.72 -0.92 18.03
C TYR A 253 -7.43 0.41 18.26
N PHE A 254 -6.76 1.54 18.04
CA PHE A 254 -7.37 2.86 18.26
C PHE A 254 -8.18 3.38 17.08
N ILE A 255 -7.87 2.97 15.84
CA ILE A 255 -8.46 3.57 14.62
C ILE A 255 -9.48 2.65 13.96
N VAL A 256 -9.21 1.35 13.91
CA VAL A 256 -10.02 0.38 13.16
C VAL A 256 -11.01 -0.35 14.06
N TYR A 257 -10.54 -0.84 15.21
CA TYR A 257 -11.35 -1.66 16.11
C TYR A 257 -12.62 -0.97 16.66
N PRO A 258 -12.61 0.31 17.09
CA PRO A 258 -13.78 0.95 17.69
C PRO A 258 -14.80 1.46 16.65
N THR A 259 -14.80 0.90 15.43
CA THR A 259 -15.73 1.35 14.38
C THR A 259 -17.18 1.03 14.74
N GLU A 260 -18.04 2.03 14.65
CA GLU A 260 -19.50 1.87 14.74
C GLU A 260 -20.16 1.83 13.35
N ILE A 261 -19.37 2.00 12.28
CA ILE A 261 -19.85 2.00 10.89
C ILE A 261 -20.14 0.56 10.44
N GLU A 262 -21.43 0.22 10.29
CA GLU A 262 -21.90 -1.13 9.99
C GLU A 262 -21.28 -1.70 8.71
N SER A 263 -21.20 -0.90 7.65
CA SER A 263 -20.59 -1.31 6.37
C SER A 263 -19.10 -1.62 6.47
N ALA A 264 -18.41 -1.05 7.46
CA ALA A 264 -16.98 -1.28 7.67
C ALA A 264 -16.69 -2.49 8.56
N LYS A 265 -17.68 -3.03 9.30
CA LYS A 265 -17.47 -4.16 10.22
C LYS A 265 -16.92 -5.41 9.54
N MET A 266 -17.28 -5.62 8.26
CA MET A 266 -16.77 -6.75 7.47
C MET A 266 -15.25 -6.68 7.21
N VAL A 267 -14.67 -5.48 7.19
CA VAL A 267 -13.25 -5.27 6.87
C VAL A 267 -12.36 -5.03 8.09
N VAL A 268 -12.91 -4.95 9.31
CA VAL A 268 -12.15 -4.75 10.56
C VAL A 268 -11.06 -5.81 10.76
N TRP A 269 -11.46 -7.09 10.66
CA TRP A 269 -10.54 -8.21 10.89
C TRP A 269 -9.55 -8.41 9.74
N PRO A 270 -9.96 -8.37 8.45
CA PRO A 270 -9.01 -8.38 7.33
C PRO A 270 -7.99 -7.22 7.36
N ALA A 271 -8.37 -6.06 7.90
CA ALA A 271 -7.46 -4.93 8.04
C ALA A 271 -6.29 -5.21 9.00
N LEU A 272 -6.44 -6.07 10.00
CA LEU A 272 -5.36 -6.40 10.94
C LEU A 272 -4.15 -7.07 10.25
N PRO A 273 -4.27 -8.26 9.61
CA PRO A 273 -3.13 -8.90 8.96
C PRO A 273 -2.57 -8.05 7.83
N TYR A 274 -3.42 -7.28 7.13
CA TYR A 274 -2.96 -6.30 6.13
C TYR A 274 -2.09 -5.20 6.76
N THR A 275 -2.54 -4.55 7.83
CA THR A 275 -1.78 -3.50 8.52
C THR A 275 -0.46 -4.04 9.07
N MET A 276 -0.48 -5.26 9.63
CA MET A 276 0.74 -5.94 10.08
C MET A 276 1.71 -6.26 8.93
N LEU A 277 1.21 -6.62 7.75
CA LEU A 277 2.04 -6.84 6.56
C LEU A 277 2.71 -5.54 6.09
N LEU A 278 1.96 -4.43 6.06
CA LEU A 278 2.48 -3.11 5.71
C LEU A 278 3.56 -2.67 6.70
N ALA A 279 3.27 -2.78 8.00
CA ALA A 279 4.23 -2.47 9.05
C ALA A 279 5.47 -3.38 9.01
N GLY A 280 5.30 -4.67 8.68
CA GLY A 280 6.40 -5.58 8.42
C GLY A 280 7.29 -5.12 7.26
N THR A 281 6.68 -4.63 6.17
CA THR A 281 7.42 -4.05 5.04
C THR A 281 8.25 -2.85 5.49
N THR A 282 7.64 -1.92 6.23
CA THR A 282 8.33 -0.75 6.79
C THR A 282 9.45 -1.16 7.73
N GLY A 283 9.21 -2.14 8.61
CA GLY A 283 10.22 -2.66 9.53
C GLY A 283 11.41 -3.32 8.83
N VAL A 284 11.17 -4.09 7.77
CA VAL A 284 12.25 -4.64 6.94
C VAL A 284 13.06 -3.52 6.28
N ALA A 285 12.39 -2.53 5.68
CA ALA A 285 13.05 -1.40 5.04
C ALA A 285 13.87 -0.55 6.05
N THR A 286 13.32 -0.26 7.22
CA THR A 286 14.03 0.42 8.32
C THR A 286 15.23 -0.42 8.80
N GLY A 287 15.07 -1.73 8.95
CA GLY A 287 16.15 -2.63 9.34
C GLY A 287 17.32 -2.64 8.34
N LEU A 288 17.04 -2.48 7.05
CA LEU A 288 18.08 -2.24 6.04
C LEU A 288 18.73 -0.86 6.21
N ALA A 289 17.94 0.19 6.40
CA ALA A 289 18.43 1.57 6.54
C ALA A 289 19.31 1.79 7.78
N VAL A 290 19.02 1.08 8.88
CA VAL A 290 19.85 1.08 10.10
C VAL A 290 21.23 0.47 9.83
N GLN A 291 21.30 -0.56 8.99
CA GLN A 291 22.56 -1.22 8.65
C GLN A 291 23.33 -0.48 7.55
N ASP A 292 22.63 0.19 6.64
CA ASP A 292 23.22 0.92 5.53
C ASP A 292 22.33 2.09 5.09
N ARG A 293 22.89 3.32 5.20
CA ARG A 293 22.19 4.58 4.92
C ARG A 293 21.66 4.67 3.48
N ARG A 294 22.18 3.87 2.54
CA ARG A 294 21.69 3.82 1.15
C ARG A 294 20.24 3.33 1.04
N PHE A 295 19.71 2.66 2.06
CA PHE A 295 18.30 2.24 2.13
C PHE A 295 17.37 3.25 2.82
N VAL A 296 17.85 4.42 3.26
CA VAL A 296 17.00 5.42 3.96
C VAL A 296 15.81 5.86 3.11
N ARG A 297 15.99 6.08 1.80
CA ARG A 297 14.89 6.45 0.89
C ARG A 297 13.79 5.39 0.86
N LEU A 298 14.18 4.11 0.86
CA LEU A 298 13.25 2.99 0.89
C LEU A 298 12.47 2.96 2.21
N ALA A 299 13.16 3.14 3.34
CA ALA A 299 12.53 3.16 4.66
C ALA A 299 11.54 4.32 4.82
N VAL A 300 11.91 5.54 4.40
CA VAL A 300 11.01 6.70 4.41
C VAL A 300 9.83 6.47 3.48
N GLY A 301 10.06 5.90 2.28
CA GLY A 301 9.00 5.58 1.34
C GLY A 301 7.98 4.60 1.91
N ALA A 302 8.44 3.52 2.55
CA ALA A 302 7.58 2.54 3.20
C ALA A 302 6.82 3.13 4.40
N ALA A 303 7.46 4.00 5.20
CA ALA A 303 6.81 4.67 6.32
C ALA A 303 5.70 5.64 5.86
N LEU A 304 5.94 6.41 4.80
CA LEU A 304 4.92 7.28 4.19
C LEU A 304 3.76 6.47 3.61
N PHE A 305 4.04 5.31 3.02
CA PHE A 305 2.99 4.39 2.55
C PHE A 305 2.11 3.91 3.70
N LEU A 306 2.71 3.42 4.80
CA LEU A 306 1.95 3.01 5.99
C LEU A 306 1.14 4.17 6.59
N LEU A 307 1.70 5.38 6.63
CA LEU A 307 0.99 6.58 7.07
C LEU A 307 -0.22 6.89 6.18
N SER A 308 -0.07 6.80 4.86
CA SER A 308 -1.18 6.94 3.91
C SER A 308 -2.31 5.97 4.23
N ASP A 309 -2.00 4.69 4.40
CA ASP A 309 -2.99 3.66 4.68
C ASP A 309 -3.67 3.87 6.02
N LEU A 310 -2.95 4.41 7.01
CA LEU A 310 -3.54 4.79 8.29
C LEU A 310 -4.56 5.93 8.15
N ILE A 311 -4.25 6.95 7.33
CA ILE A 311 -5.16 8.05 7.03
C ILE A 311 -6.38 7.55 6.24
N LEU A 312 -6.16 6.62 5.30
CA LEU A 312 -7.23 5.98 4.55
C LEU A 312 -8.16 5.22 5.48
N ALA A 313 -7.61 4.40 6.38
CA ALA A 313 -8.32 3.62 7.38
C ALA A 313 -9.10 4.52 8.34
N TRP A 314 -8.51 5.63 8.83
CA TRP A 314 -9.24 6.61 9.62
C TRP A 314 -10.52 7.06 8.92
N GLY A 315 -10.42 7.43 7.64
CA GLY A 315 -11.59 7.84 6.87
C GLY A 315 -12.61 6.73 6.59
N MET A 316 -12.21 5.45 6.64
CA MET A 316 -13.09 4.29 6.46
C MET A 316 -13.83 3.91 7.75
N PHE A 317 -13.17 4.01 8.90
CA PHE A 317 -13.65 3.47 10.18
C PHE A 317 -14.13 4.55 11.17
N GLN A 318 -13.63 5.78 11.05
CA GLN A 318 -13.97 6.92 11.91
C GLN A 318 -14.81 8.00 11.20
N GLY A 319 -15.09 7.81 9.91
CA GLY A 319 -15.85 8.74 9.08
C GLY A 319 -14.99 9.70 8.24
N SER A 320 -15.62 10.35 7.27
CA SER A 320 -14.92 11.22 6.31
C SER A 320 -14.54 12.58 6.91
N PHE A 321 -13.39 13.11 6.49
CA PHE A 321 -12.95 14.47 6.82
C PHE A 321 -12.61 15.27 5.54
N PRO A 322 -12.59 16.61 5.59
CA PRO A 322 -12.23 17.45 4.43
C PRO A 322 -10.84 17.10 3.89
N PHE A 323 -10.70 17.07 2.55
CA PHE A 323 -9.43 16.77 1.88
C PHE A 323 -8.86 15.36 2.13
N ARG A 324 -9.68 14.41 2.62
CA ARG A 324 -9.26 13.00 2.84
C ARG A 324 -8.47 12.42 1.67
N THR A 325 -8.98 12.58 0.45
CA THR A 325 -8.30 12.06 -0.75
C THR A 325 -6.90 12.61 -0.89
N ALA A 326 -6.69 13.90 -0.60
CA ALA A 326 -5.38 14.52 -0.70
C ALA A 326 -4.44 14.12 0.44
N ALA A 327 -4.97 14.03 1.66
CA ALA A 327 -4.23 13.58 2.83
C ALA A 327 -3.73 12.13 2.67
N VAL A 328 -4.45 11.28 1.93
CA VAL A 328 -3.99 9.93 1.56
C VAL A 328 -2.98 9.99 0.41
N TRP A 329 -3.31 10.69 -0.68
CA TRP A 329 -2.52 10.62 -1.92
C TRP A 329 -1.14 11.25 -1.85
N ILE A 330 -0.95 12.34 -1.08
CA ILE A 330 0.36 12.99 -0.95
C ILE A 330 1.38 12.03 -0.31
N PRO A 331 1.15 11.47 0.90
CA PRO A 331 2.08 10.50 1.48
C PRO A 331 2.16 9.22 0.66
N TYR A 332 1.05 8.73 0.10
CA TYR A 332 1.04 7.53 -0.75
C TYR A 332 1.95 7.67 -1.97
N GLY A 333 1.67 8.67 -2.83
CA GLY A 333 2.38 8.86 -4.08
C GLY A 333 3.86 9.17 -3.82
N THR A 334 4.15 9.98 -2.80
CA THR A 334 5.53 10.27 -2.39
C THR A 334 6.24 9.01 -1.88
N GLY A 335 5.54 8.19 -1.09
CA GLY A 335 6.04 6.92 -0.59
C GLY A 335 6.42 5.96 -1.71
N GLN A 336 5.52 5.76 -2.68
CA GLN A 336 5.78 4.94 -3.87
C GLN A 336 6.95 5.46 -4.71
N MET A 337 7.00 6.78 -4.94
CA MET A 337 8.11 7.40 -5.66
C MET A 337 9.44 7.11 -4.96
N LEU A 338 9.51 7.30 -3.64
CA LEU A 338 10.71 7.01 -2.87
C LEU A 338 11.11 5.53 -2.92
N ILE A 339 10.15 4.60 -2.88
CA ILE A 339 10.40 3.17 -3.01
C ILE A 339 11.02 2.85 -4.38
N VAL A 340 10.43 3.33 -5.47
CA VAL A 340 10.92 3.09 -6.83
C VAL A 340 12.31 3.71 -7.04
N TYR A 341 12.51 4.96 -6.63
CA TYR A 341 13.79 5.66 -6.81
C TYR A 341 14.87 5.24 -5.80
N ALA A 342 14.52 4.56 -4.70
CA ALA A 342 15.49 3.94 -3.81
C ALA A 342 16.33 2.86 -4.51
N ILE A 343 15.87 2.31 -5.65
CA ILE A 343 16.69 1.42 -6.50
C ILE A 343 18.05 2.05 -6.81
N THR A 344 18.10 3.36 -7.04
CA THR A 344 19.33 4.07 -7.39
C THR A 344 20.40 3.98 -6.32
N THR A 345 20.04 4.05 -5.04
CA THR A 345 20.97 4.00 -3.91
C THR A 345 21.18 2.56 -3.43
N ALA A 346 20.12 1.76 -3.37
CA ALA A 346 20.17 0.36 -2.97
C ALA A 346 21.09 -0.48 -3.88
N ARG A 347 21.10 -0.25 -5.19
CA ARG A 347 22.01 -0.96 -6.10
C ARG A 347 23.48 -0.73 -5.77
N HIS A 348 23.86 0.45 -5.24
CA HIS A 348 25.25 0.71 -4.86
C HIS A 348 25.65 -0.11 -3.64
N ALA A 349 24.71 -0.39 -2.73
CA ALA A 349 24.92 -1.34 -1.63
C ALA A 349 25.07 -2.78 -2.14
N ILE A 350 24.23 -3.16 -3.11
CA ILE A 350 24.22 -4.50 -3.70
C ILE A 350 25.48 -4.78 -4.55
N LEU A 351 25.97 -3.77 -5.29
CA LEU A 351 27.12 -3.91 -6.20
C LEU A 351 28.46 -3.56 -5.54
N GLY A 352 28.48 -2.63 -4.58
CA GLY A 352 29.72 -2.11 -3.98
C GLY A 352 30.48 -3.10 -3.09
N VAL A 353 30.04 -4.35 -2.99
CA VAL A 353 30.77 -5.42 -2.30
C VAL A 353 31.85 -6.04 -3.20
N SER A 354 31.86 -5.75 -4.50
CA SER A 354 32.76 -6.42 -5.46
C SER A 354 34.07 -5.70 -5.79
N SER A 355 34.50 -4.67 -5.04
CA SER A 355 35.72 -3.89 -5.37
C SER A 355 36.84 -3.94 -4.33
N GLU A 356 36.70 -4.64 -3.20
CA GLU A 356 37.75 -4.71 -2.15
C GLU A 356 38.04 -6.13 -1.61
N GLN A 357 37.67 -7.18 -2.35
CA GLN A 357 38.04 -8.57 -2.03
C GLN A 357 38.52 -9.27 -3.27
#